data_AF-A0A024VYL4-F1
#
_entry.id   AF-A0A024VYL4-F1
#
_cell.length_a   1.000
_cell.length_b   1.000
_cell.length_c   1.000
_cell.angle_alpha   90.00
_cell.angle_beta   90.00
_cell.angle_gamma   90.00
#
_symmetry.space_group_name_H-M   'P 1'
#
loop_
_entity.id
_entity.type
_entity.pdbx_description
1 polymer ?
#
loop_
_entity_poly.entity_id
_entity_poly.type
_entity_poly.pdbx_seq_one_letter_code
_entity_poly.pdbx_strand_id
1 'polypeptide(L)'
;DDVVQEETASTAETQQPDTVPQAEDTSVEVCSIVETLFGDVETLKQACPTKYEKGREKFPNWKCIPSGDEKTTSGVVTATGNNGAICVPPRTQELCLHYLKQLNDQTEIKEHDLKEAFIKTAAQETYLLWQKYKEDKQNETASTELDIDDPQNQLNKGIIPEDFKRQMFYTFADYKHICLGKDIGNDLVTVKKNITAVFQNGAQNPSDQDTDSQRQVFWGTYGKDIWEGMLCALEKAGAKKSLLTEKYNYSNVTFTDDHRGSKLIEFASRPSFLRWMTEWGDQLCRERITLLHILNGECQQCTLSTDGSCKKNDQGCTQCTAACTIYHGWITKWQEQYNKQNDKFKTDKENIEYMKDEDLKESKEAYEYLGKKLKNITCTSGSNIVYCNCMEETLSTNASSEKMPASLDYPPTEIEGKCDCKPPPKKPEDAPPVPSRPQPSPRSKPKPKPKPPQPYLPPALKNAMLSSTIMWSIGIGFATFTYFYLK
;
A
#
# COMPACT_ATOMS: atom_id res chain seq x y z
N ASP A 1 -82.28 -12.18 -18.78
CA ASP A 1 -81.36 -12.80 -19.76
C ASP A 1 -81.04 -11.78 -20.83
N ASP A 2 -80.02 -10.97 -20.57
CA ASP A 2 -79.47 -10.01 -21.53
C ASP A 2 -78.12 -10.53 -22.02
N VAL A 3 -77.95 -10.39 -23.33
CA VAL A 3 -76.88 -10.90 -24.18
C VAL A 3 -75.61 -10.07 -24.01
N VAL A 4 -74.44 -10.73 -23.93
CA VAL A 4 -73.16 -10.15 -24.36
C VAL A 4 -72.45 -11.15 -25.26
N GLN A 5 -72.19 -10.70 -26.49
CA GLN A 5 -71.48 -11.39 -27.56
C GLN A 5 -69.98 -11.36 -27.31
N GLU A 6 -69.33 -12.49 -27.60
CA GLU A 6 -67.87 -12.65 -27.59
C GLU A 6 -67.40 -12.68 -29.06
N GLU A 7 -66.62 -11.69 -29.49
CA GLU A 7 -65.95 -11.68 -30.78
C GLU A 7 -64.42 -11.65 -30.60
N THR A 8 -63.80 -12.57 -31.33
CA THR A 8 -62.39 -12.91 -31.44
C THR A 8 -61.55 -11.88 -32.20
N ALA A 9 -60.27 -11.71 -31.84
CA ALA A 9 -59.29 -11.03 -32.70
C ALA A 9 -57.86 -11.62 -32.59
N SER A 10 -57.49 -12.33 -33.66
CA SER A 10 -56.22 -12.34 -34.43
C SER A 10 -54.85 -12.34 -33.72
N THR A 11 -54.17 -13.48 -33.80
CA THR A 11 -52.71 -13.65 -33.66
C THR A 11 -51.96 -13.11 -34.89
N ALA A 12 -51.02 -12.19 -34.67
CA ALA A 12 -50.03 -11.76 -35.66
C ALA A 12 -48.64 -12.29 -35.28
N GLU A 13 -48.08 -13.16 -36.12
CA GLU A 13 -46.66 -13.53 -36.11
C GLU A 13 -45.81 -12.29 -36.42
N THR A 14 -44.83 -12.00 -35.58
CA THR A 14 -43.74 -11.07 -35.91
C THR A 14 -42.43 -11.81 -35.75
N GLN A 15 -41.71 -11.96 -36.86
CA GLN A 15 -40.39 -12.56 -36.95
C GLN A 15 -39.36 -11.72 -36.19
N GLN A 16 -38.61 -12.38 -35.32
CA GLN A 16 -37.46 -11.84 -34.61
C GLN A 16 -36.20 -12.01 -35.49
N PRO A 17 -35.43 -10.94 -35.76
CA PRO A 17 -34.07 -11.11 -36.27
C PRO A 17 -33.13 -11.35 -35.08
N ASP A 18 -32.75 -12.61 -34.88
CA ASP A 18 -31.61 -12.97 -34.06
C ASP A 18 -30.31 -12.57 -34.77
N THR A 19 -29.49 -11.76 -34.11
CA THR A 19 -28.02 -11.91 -34.02
C THR A 19 -27.43 -10.82 -33.12
N VAL A 20 -27.13 -11.20 -31.88
CA VAL A 20 -26.25 -10.44 -30.98
C VAL A 20 -24.80 -10.88 -31.27
N PRO A 21 -23.86 -9.97 -31.60
CA PRO A 21 -22.46 -10.35 -31.77
C PRO A 21 -21.81 -10.81 -30.45
N GLN A 22 -21.00 -11.84 -30.63
CA GLN A 22 -20.35 -12.74 -29.68
C GLN A 22 -19.35 -12.04 -28.74
N ALA A 23 -19.44 -12.32 -27.44
CA ALA A 23 -18.55 -11.80 -26.38
C ALA A 23 -17.24 -12.62 -26.21
N GLU A 24 -16.92 -13.56 -27.10
CA GLU A 24 -15.74 -14.44 -26.98
C GLU A 24 -14.47 -13.92 -27.68
N ASP A 25 -14.59 -13.02 -28.66
CA ASP A 25 -13.45 -12.62 -29.53
C ASP A 25 -12.44 -11.70 -28.82
N THR A 26 -12.92 -10.79 -27.95
CA THR A 26 -12.04 -9.81 -27.29
C THR A 26 -11.14 -10.40 -26.21
N SER A 27 -11.56 -11.49 -25.54
CA SER A 27 -10.77 -12.14 -24.47
C SER A 27 -9.50 -12.82 -25.01
N VAL A 28 -9.59 -13.40 -26.22
CA VAL A 28 -8.47 -14.08 -26.88
C VAL A 28 -7.40 -13.06 -27.29
N GLU A 29 -7.82 -11.89 -27.76
CA GLU A 29 -6.92 -10.79 -28.13
C GLU A 29 -6.09 -10.30 -26.92
N VAL A 30 -6.74 -10.04 -25.78
CA VAL A 30 -6.07 -9.49 -24.58
C VAL A 30 -5.01 -10.43 -24.02
N CYS A 31 -5.32 -11.71 -23.81
CA CYS A 31 -4.31 -12.63 -23.29
C CYS A 31 -3.20 -12.92 -24.30
N SER A 32 -3.45 -12.75 -25.61
CA SER A 32 -2.39 -12.87 -26.63
C SER A 32 -1.37 -11.72 -26.54
N ILE A 33 -1.84 -10.50 -26.24
CA ILE A 33 -0.94 -9.36 -25.93
C ILE A 33 -0.07 -9.70 -24.72
N VAL A 34 -0.68 -10.24 -23.66
CA VAL A 34 0.03 -10.63 -22.44
C VAL A 34 1.00 -11.79 -22.70
N GLU A 35 0.60 -12.78 -23.49
CA GLU A 35 1.49 -13.87 -23.88
C GLU A 35 2.72 -13.40 -24.65
N THR A 36 2.53 -12.48 -25.59
CA THR A 36 3.64 -11.85 -26.33
C THR A 36 4.56 -11.09 -25.39
N LEU A 37 4.00 -10.34 -24.43
CA LEU A 37 4.77 -9.65 -23.39
C LEU A 37 5.66 -10.61 -22.58
N PHE A 38 5.11 -11.77 -22.18
CA PHE A 38 5.84 -12.75 -21.36
C PHE A 38 6.76 -13.70 -22.17
N GLY A 39 6.71 -13.64 -23.50
CA GLY A 39 7.59 -14.43 -24.38
C GLY A 39 9.05 -13.97 -24.39
N ASP A 40 9.31 -12.70 -24.03
CA ASP A 40 10.67 -12.12 -23.97
C ASP A 40 11.09 -11.83 -22.53
N VAL A 41 11.81 -12.80 -21.94
CA VAL A 41 12.28 -12.76 -20.55
C VAL A 41 13.28 -11.62 -20.29
N GLU A 42 14.01 -11.13 -21.31
CA GLU A 42 14.92 -10.00 -21.13
C GLU A 42 14.16 -8.68 -21.01
N THR A 43 13.16 -8.49 -21.87
CA THR A 43 12.26 -7.32 -21.79
C THR A 43 11.50 -7.27 -20.48
N LEU A 44 11.05 -8.42 -19.94
CA LEU A 44 10.37 -8.47 -18.62
C LEU A 44 11.27 -8.01 -17.46
N LYS A 45 12.56 -8.36 -17.47
CA LYS A 45 13.51 -7.98 -16.40
C LYS A 45 13.90 -6.52 -16.47
N GLN A 46 13.86 -5.94 -17.66
CA GLN A 46 14.15 -4.53 -17.91
C GLN A 46 12.90 -3.65 -17.77
N ALA A 47 11.71 -4.23 -17.90
CA ALA A 47 10.44 -3.54 -17.71
C ALA A 47 10.16 -3.34 -16.22
N CYS A 48 10.07 -2.06 -15.82
CA CYS A 48 9.78 -1.62 -14.45
C CYS A 48 10.92 -1.89 -13.44
N PRO A 49 12.15 -1.43 -13.75
CA PRO A 49 13.34 -1.67 -12.94
C PRO A 49 13.25 -0.98 -11.57
N THR A 50 12.38 0.02 -11.42
CA THR A 50 12.11 0.72 -10.15
C THR A 50 11.69 -0.22 -9.03
N LYS A 51 11.07 -1.38 -9.32
CA LYS A 51 10.75 -2.41 -8.32
C LYS A 51 11.99 -3.14 -7.77
N TYR A 52 13.14 -3.03 -8.44
CA TYR A 52 14.36 -3.79 -8.18
C TYR A 52 15.63 -2.93 -7.98
N GLU A 53 15.67 -1.71 -8.51
CA GLU A 53 16.87 -0.84 -8.62
C GLU A 53 17.53 -0.51 -7.28
N LYS A 54 16.76 -0.41 -6.20
CA LYS A 54 17.28 -0.05 -4.88
C LYS A 54 17.68 -1.27 -4.03
N GLY A 55 17.41 -2.48 -4.52
CA GLY A 55 17.46 -3.74 -3.77
C GLY A 55 16.14 -3.97 -3.01
N ARG A 56 15.73 -5.23 -2.87
CA ARG A 56 14.49 -5.65 -2.17
C ARG A 56 14.38 -5.16 -0.71
N GLU A 57 15.45 -4.62 -0.13
CA GLU A 57 15.49 -4.06 1.23
C GLU A 57 15.27 -2.52 1.27
N LYS A 58 15.00 -1.86 0.14
CA LYS A 58 14.84 -0.40 0.06
C LYS A 58 13.48 0.03 -0.51
N PHE A 59 12.40 -0.61 -0.07
CA PHE A 59 11.06 -0.15 -0.40
C PHE A 59 10.85 1.28 0.14
N PRO A 60 10.25 2.19 -0.65
CA PRO A 60 9.93 3.52 -0.18
C PRO A 60 8.93 3.42 0.97
N ASN A 61 9.07 4.29 1.97
CA ASN A 61 8.02 4.47 2.96
C ASN A 61 6.88 5.30 2.34
N TRP A 62 5.74 5.38 3.02
CA TRP A 62 4.64 6.30 2.68
C TRP A 62 5.17 7.72 2.47
N LYS A 63 4.87 8.32 1.32
CA LYS A 63 5.34 9.66 0.94
C LYS A 63 4.21 10.66 1.07
N CYS A 64 4.23 11.48 2.10
CA CYS A 64 3.19 12.50 2.32
C CYS A 64 3.54 13.82 1.63
N ILE A 65 2.69 14.25 0.70
CA ILE A 65 2.80 15.48 -0.10
C ILE A 65 1.80 16.51 0.46
N PRO A 66 2.27 17.68 0.97
CA PRO A 66 1.38 18.70 1.53
C PRO A 66 0.30 19.17 0.55
N SER A 67 -0.90 19.46 1.06
CA SER A 67 -1.98 20.06 0.25
C SER A 67 -1.70 21.55 0.03
N GLY A 68 -1.86 22.05 -1.21
CA GLY A 68 -1.62 23.45 -1.58
C GLY A 68 -0.40 23.70 -2.46
N ASP A 69 0.36 22.66 -2.79
CA ASP A 69 1.47 22.71 -3.76
C ASP A 69 0.98 22.73 -5.23
N GLU A 70 0.03 23.60 -5.58
CA GLU A 70 -0.42 23.79 -6.98
C GLU A 70 0.53 24.66 -7.83
N LYS A 71 1.64 25.17 -7.26
CA LYS A 71 2.66 25.92 -8.01
C LYS A 71 4.03 25.23 -7.96
N THR A 72 4.28 24.32 -8.89
CA THR A 72 5.64 24.11 -9.42
C THR A 72 5.76 24.73 -10.81
N THR A 73 5.70 26.06 -10.86
CA THR A 73 6.47 26.84 -11.83
C THR A 73 7.39 27.77 -11.04
N SER A 74 8.69 27.54 -11.17
CA SER A 74 9.81 28.29 -10.58
C SER A 74 9.96 28.19 -9.06
N GLY A 75 11.04 27.53 -8.65
CA GLY A 75 11.34 27.24 -7.25
C GLY A 75 11.55 28.47 -6.38
N VAL A 76 10.69 28.61 -5.37
CA VAL A 76 10.99 29.10 -4.02
C VAL A 76 9.99 28.39 -3.10
N VAL A 77 10.46 27.60 -2.15
CA VAL A 77 9.63 26.90 -1.17
C VAL A 77 9.36 27.84 0.02
N THR A 78 8.12 28.29 0.17
CA THR A 78 7.60 28.81 1.43
C THR A 78 6.20 28.21 1.64
N ALA A 79 6.13 27.05 2.29
CA ALA A 79 4.87 26.44 2.72
C ALA A 79 4.53 26.96 4.12
N THR A 80 3.40 27.67 4.25
CA THR A 80 2.89 28.20 5.53
C THR A 80 1.39 27.92 5.72
N GLY A 81 0.86 26.80 5.20
CA GLY A 81 -0.57 26.43 5.35
C GLY A 81 -0.78 25.06 6.00
N ASN A 82 -1.67 25.00 7.00
CA ASN A 82 -2.13 23.78 7.69
C ASN A 82 -3.23 23.03 6.89
N ASN A 83 -2.97 22.67 5.63
CA ASN A 83 -3.99 22.06 4.75
C ASN A 83 -3.91 20.51 4.69
N GLY A 84 -3.18 19.89 5.63
CA GLY A 84 -2.91 18.44 5.62
C GLY A 84 -2.02 17.98 4.47
N ALA A 85 -1.98 16.66 4.25
CA ALA A 85 -1.19 16.05 3.17
C ALA A 85 -1.84 14.77 2.61
N ILE A 86 -1.47 14.43 1.38
CA ILE A 86 -1.78 13.15 0.74
C ILE A 86 -0.59 12.22 0.93
N CYS A 87 -0.80 11.08 1.58
CA CYS A 87 0.25 10.07 1.72
C CYS A 87 0.13 9.05 0.59
N VAL A 88 1.11 9.06 -0.33
CA VAL A 88 1.18 8.17 -1.49
C VAL A 88 1.74 6.81 -1.05
N PRO A 89 1.02 5.70 -1.33
CA PRO A 89 1.46 4.36 -0.95
C PRO A 89 2.80 3.98 -1.61
N PRO A 90 3.65 3.20 -0.94
CA PRO A 90 4.85 2.63 -1.55
C PRO A 90 4.56 1.91 -2.89
N ARG A 91 3.47 1.15 -2.94
CA ARG A 91 3.02 0.43 -4.14
C ARG A 91 2.81 1.36 -5.32
N THR A 92 2.12 2.49 -5.10
CA THR A 92 1.86 3.51 -6.14
C THR A 92 3.14 4.24 -6.56
N GLN A 93 4.04 4.55 -5.61
CA GLN A 93 5.31 5.20 -5.92
C GLN A 93 6.18 4.39 -6.88
N GLU A 94 6.08 3.06 -6.81
CA GLU A 94 6.82 2.14 -7.67
C GLU A 94 5.94 1.49 -8.74
N LEU A 95 4.76 2.04 -9.02
CA LEU A 95 3.84 1.49 -10.02
C LEU A 95 4.55 1.36 -11.36
N CYS A 96 4.45 0.19 -11.98
CA CYS A 96 4.96 -0.03 -13.32
C CYS A 96 4.30 0.96 -14.30
N LEU A 97 5.10 1.70 -15.08
CA LEU A 97 4.60 2.67 -16.07
C LEU A 97 5.38 2.60 -17.38
N HIS A 98 6.13 1.51 -17.58
CA HIS A 98 7.13 1.39 -18.63
C HIS A 98 6.53 1.58 -20.04
N TYR A 99 5.49 0.82 -20.39
CA TYR A 99 4.90 0.89 -21.72
C TYR A 99 4.16 2.21 -21.97
N LEU A 100 3.57 2.81 -20.92
CA LEU A 100 2.97 4.14 -21.02
C LEU A 100 4.02 5.24 -21.25
N LYS A 101 5.24 5.08 -20.70
CA LYS A 101 6.35 6.00 -20.96
C LYS A 101 6.86 5.89 -22.39
N GLN A 102 6.93 4.67 -22.94
CA GLN A 102 7.42 4.38 -24.30
C GLN A 102 6.49 4.82 -25.44
N LEU A 103 5.24 5.21 -25.15
CA LEU A 103 4.34 5.76 -26.16
C LEU A 103 4.93 7.01 -26.87
N ASN A 104 5.90 7.69 -26.26
CA ASN A 104 6.59 8.85 -26.84
C ASN A 104 7.49 8.53 -28.05
N ASP A 105 7.83 7.26 -28.27
CA ASP A 105 8.77 6.84 -29.33
C ASP A 105 8.06 6.65 -30.69
N GLN A 106 6.74 6.83 -30.75
CA GLN A 106 5.93 6.66 -31.96
C GLN A 106 5.61 8.01 -32.64
N THR A 107 5.63 8.04 -33.97
CA THR A 107 5.31 9.23 -34.78
C THR A 107 3.84 9.62 -34.77
N GLU A 108 2.95 8.65 -34.54
CA GLU A 108 1.50 8.83 -34.39
C GLU A 108 1.03 7.80 -33.36
N ILE A 109 0.49 8.27 -32.22
CA ILE A 109 0.00 7.39 -31.15
C ILE A 109 -1.51 7.29 -31.29
N LYS A 110 -2.03 6.06 -31.45
CA LYS A 110 -3.46 5.78 -31.61
C LYS A 110 -4.06 5.23 -30.32
N GLU A 111 -5.39 5.24 -30.26
CA GLU A 111 -6.15 4.70 -29.14
C GLU A 111 -5.82 3.23 -28.85
N HIS A 112 -5.59 2.43 -29.89
CA HIS A 112 -5.16 1.04 -29.78
C HIS A 112 -3.79 0.90 -29.08
N ASP A 113 -2.81 1.76 -29.41
CA ASP A 113 -1.49 1.74 -28.77
C ASP A 113 -1.61 2.04 -27.27
N LEU A 114 -2.51 2.97 -26.91
CA LEU A 114 -2.79 3.30 -25.51
C LEU A 114 -3.46 2.13 -24.77
N LYS A 115 -4.44 1.46 -25.39
CA LYS A 115 -5.09 0.23 -24.86
C LYS A 115 -4.01 -0.82 -24.58
N GLU A 116 -3.18 -1.13 -25.57
CA GLU A 116 -2.14 -2.14 -25.46
C GLU A 116 -1.11 -1.79 -24.38
N ALA A 117 -0.69 -0.53 -24.29
CA ALA A 117 0.25 -0.07 -23.27
C ALA A 117 -0.31 -0.22 -21.84
N PHE A 118 -1.59 0.08 -21.62
CA PHE A 118 -2.24 -0.14 -20.32
C PHE A 118 -2.35 -1.63 -19.99
N ILE A 119 -2.77 -2.48 -20.94
CA ILE A 119 -2.84 -3.94 -20.75
C ILE A 119 -1.47 -4.48 -20.35
N LYS A 120 -0.41 -4.16 -21.10
CA LYS A 120 0.95 -4.63 -20.83
C LYS A 120 1.45 -4.16 -19.46
N THR A 121 1.25 -2.89 -19.14
CA THR A 121 1.73 -2.32 -17.88
C THR A 121 0.98 -2.91 -16.68
N ALA A 122 -0.34 -3.10 -16.76
CA ALA A 122 -1.14 -3.70 -15.70
C ALA A 122 -0.82 -5.20 -15.52
N ALA A 123 -0.63 -5.94 -16.62
CA ALA A 123 -0.20 -7.34 -16.58
C ALA A 123 1.18 -7.50 -15.94
N GLN A 124 2.16 -6.67 -16.36
CA GLN A 124 3.50 -6.67 -15.80
C GLN A 124 3.47 -6.37 -14.30
N GLU A 125 2.82 -5.29 -13.87
CA GLU A 125 2.71 -4.93 -12.44
C GLU A 125 2.09 -6.07 -11.63
N THR A 126 1.01 -6.68 -12.13
CA THR A 126 0.33 -7.78 -11.43
C THR A 126 1.25 -8.98 -11.25
N TYR A 127 2.01 -9.36 -12.28
CA TYR A 127 2.96 -10.46 -12.19
C TYR A 127 4.08 -10.17 -11.19
N LEU A 128 4.67 -8.96 -11.23
CA LEU A 128 5.75 -8.58 -10.31
C LEU A 128 5.25 -8.52 -8.86
N LEU A 129 4.06 -7.95 -8.64
CA LEU A 129 3.39 -7.94 -7.33
C LEU A 129 3.13 -9.36 -6.84
N TRP A 130 2.73 -10.29 -7.71
CA TRP A 130 2.53 -11.69 -7.33
C TRP A 130 3.81 -12.36 -6.86
N GLN A 131 4.92 -12.17 -7.57
CA GLN A 131 6.22 -12.72 -7.15
C GLN A 131 6.62 -12.17 -5.78
N LYS A 132 6.49 -10.85 -5.59
CA LYS A 132 6.76 -10.21 -4.29
C LYS A 132 5.85 -10.73 -3.18
N TYR A 133 4.55 -10.86 -3.45
CA TYR A 133 3.58 -11.36 -2.48
C TYR A 133 3.94 -12.76 -1.98
N LYS A 134 4.34 -13.66 -2.87
CA LYS A 134 4.80 -15.01 -2.50
C LYS A 134 6.04 -14.96 -1.60
N GLU A 135 7.03 -14.15 -1.95
CA GLU A 135 8.26 -14.00 -1.17
C GLU A 135 7.97 -13.44 0.23
N ASP A 136 7.12 -12.41 0.32
CA ASP A 136 6.73 -11.80 1.60
C ASP A 136 6.00 -12.84 2.48
N LYS A 137 5.07 -13.63 1.91
CA LYS A 137 4.34 -14.67 2.65
C LYS A 137 5.22 -15.83 3.13
N GLN A 138 6.23 -16.23 2.36
CA GLN A 138 7.22 -17.22 2.81
C GLN A 138 8.05 -16.71 4.02
N ASN A 139 8.33 -15.41 4.07
CA ASN A 139 9.04 -14.81 5.20
C ASN A 139 8.14 -14.67 6.45
N GLU A 140 6.83 -14.46 6.27
CA GLU A 140 5.84 -14.40 7.36
C GLU A 140 5.63 -15.77 8.02
N THR A 141 5.48 -16.86 7.25
CA THR A 141 5.31 -18.22 7.79
C THR A 141 6.54 -18.70 8.56
N ALA A 142 7.74 -18.37 8.09
CA ALA A 142 8.98 -18.66 8.79
C ALA A 142 9.10 -17.96 10.17
N SER A 143 8.33 -16.90 10.41
CA SER A 143 8.39 -16.12 11.65
C SER A 143 7.26 -16.39 12.65
N THR A 144 6.18 -17.10 12.26
CA THR A 144 4.96 -17.20 13.08
C THR A 144 4.44 -18.62 13.38
N GLU A 145 5.06 -19.70 12.87
CA GLU A 145 4.56 -21.09 13.01
C GLU A 145 3.06 -21.26 12.64
N LEU A 146 2.49 -20.33 11.86
CA LEU A 146 1.11 -20.39 11.40
C LEU A 146 1.00 -21.24 10.13
N ASP A 147 0.01 -22.14 10.08
CA ASP A 147 -0.33 -22.96 8.92
C ASP A 147 -1.12 -22.11 7.90
N ILE A 148 -0.40 -21.24 7.18
CA ILE A 148 -0.97 -20.41 6.11
C ILE A 148 -0.96 -21.23 4.82
N ASP A 149 -2.13 -21.44 4.19
CA ASP A 149 -2.22 -22.13 2.89
C ASP A 149 -1.32 -21.41 1.87
N ASP A 150 -0.37 -22.15 1.30
CA ASP A 150 0.62 -21.61 0.38
C ASP A 150 -0.06 -20.81 -0.74
N PRO A 151 0.33 -19.54 -0.97
CA PRO A 151 -0.31 -18.70 -1.98
C PRO A 151 -0.36 -19.34 -3.37
N GLN A 152 0.67 -20.09 -3.77
CA GLN A 152 0.70 -20.72 -5.08
C GLN A 152 -0.32 -21.86 -5.16
N ASN A 153 -0.50 -22.64 -4.10
CA ASN A 153 -1.57 -23.64 -4.02
C ASN A 153 -2.97 -23.03 -4.15
N GLN A 154 -3.22 -21.88 -3.51
CA GLN A 154 -4.48 -21.14 -3.69
C GLN A 154 -4.66 -20.73 -5.15
N LEU A 155 -3.63 -20.13 -5.76
CA LEU A 155 -3.70 -19.66 -7.15
C LEU A 155 -3.92 -20.81 -8.15
N ASN A 156 -3.29 -21.97 -7.93
CA ASN A 156 -3.45 -23.17 -8.76
C ASN A 156 -4.89 -23.70 -8.71
N LYS A 157 -5.61 -23.48 -7.61
CA LYS A 157 -7.04 -23.80 -7.44
C LYS A 157 -7.96 -22.72 -8.03
N GLY A 158 -7.40 -21.68 -8.65
CA GLY A 158 -8.16 -20.54 -9.16
C GLY A 158 -8.63 -19.58 -8.07
N ILE A 159 -7.94 -19.54 -6.93
CA ILE A 159 -8.25 -18.66 -5.80
C ILE A 159 -7.14 -17.60 -5.71
N ILE A 160 -7.49 -16.34 -5.93
CA ILE A 160 -6.62 -15.19 -5.67
C ILE A 160 -6.70 -14.90 -4.16
N PRO A 161 -5.59 -14.95 -3.40
CA PRO A 161 -5.60 -14.61 -1.98
C PRO A 161 -6.14 -13.20 -1.73
N GLU A 162 -6.97 -13.03 -0.71
CA GLU A 162 -7.69 -11.76 -0.47
C GLU A 162 -6.77 -10.54 -0.36
N ASP A 163 -5.66 -10.66 0.37
CA ASP A 163 -4.68 -9.57 0.52
C ASP A 163 -4.08 -9.16 -0.83
N PHE A 164 -3.82 -10.13 -1.71
CA PHE A 164 -3.27 -9.87 -3.03
C PHE A 164 -4.34 -9.31 -3.98
N LYS A 165 -5.59 -9.81 -3.90
CA LYS A 165 -6.73 -9.24 -4.62
C LYS A 165 -6.91 -7.75 -4.30
N ARG A 166 -6.77 -7.35 -3.03
CA ARG A 166 -6.81 -5.92 -2.64
C ARG A 166 -5.71 -5.12 -3.33
N GLN A 167 -4.48 -5.62 -3.40
CA GLN A 167 -3.38 -4.97 -4.13
C GLN A 167 -3.71 -4.80 -5.63
N MET A 168 -4.36 -5.79 -6.25
CA MET A 168 -4.82 -5.67 -7.64
C MET A 168 -5.87 -4.56 -7.79
N PHE A 169 -6.85 -4.47 -6.88
CA PHE A 169 -7.86 -3.42 -6.90
C PHE A 169 -7.25 -2.02 -6.78
N TYR A 170 -6.35 -1.82 -5.82
CA TYR A 170 -5.64 -0.54 -5.66
C TYR A 170 -4.82 -0.18 -6.91
N THR A 171 -4.13 -1.16 -7.48
CA THR A 171 -3.34 -1.00 -8.70
C THR A 171 -4.19 -0.62 -9.91
N PHE A 172 -5.31 -1.31 -10.13
CA PHE A 172 -6.26 -0.99 -11.19
C PHE A 172 -6.82 0.42 -11.04
N ALA A 173 -7.16 0.81 -9.81
CA ALA A 173 -7.70 2.14 -9.52
C ALA A 173 -6.66 3.26 -9.70
N ASP A 174 -5.39 2.99 -9.43
CA ASP A 174 -4.29 3.92 -9.70
C ASP A 174 -4.09 4.11 -11.21
N TYR A 175 -4.09 3.03 -12.01
CA TYR A 175 -4.08 3.16 -13.47
C TYR A 175 -5.27 3.95 -14.01
N LYS A 176 -6.47 3.75 -13.45
CA LYS A 176 -7.65 4.55 -13.79
C LYS A 176 -7.40 6.02 -13.57
N HIS A 177 -6.90 6.39 -12.40
CA HIS A 177 -6.66 7.80 -12.06
C HIS A 177 -5.56 8.41 -12.93
N ILE A 178 -4.52 7.65 -13.28
CA ILE A 178 -3.50 8.07 -14.24
C ILE A 178 -4.12 8.32 -15.62
N CYS A 179 -4.97 7.40 -16.11
CA CYS A 179 -5.68 7.56 -17.37
C CYS A 179 -6.56 8.81 -17.39
N LEU A 180 -7.28 9.08 -16.30
CA LEU A 180 -8.17 10.22 -16.14
C LEU A 180 -7.44 11.54 -15.83
N GLY A 181 -6.10 11.55 -15.74
CA GLY A 181 -5.34 12.76 -15.41
C GLY A 181 -5.48 13.23 -13.95
N LYS A 182 -6.09 12.41 -13.08
CA LYS A 182 -6.39 12.72 -11.67
C LYS A 182 -5.28 12.30 -10.69
N ASP A 183 -4.14 11.85 -11.19
CA ASP A 183 -3.03 11.39 -10.37
C ASP A 183 -2.28 12.53 -9.67
N ILE A 184 -1.78 12.25 -8.47
CA ILE A 184 -1.14 13.17 -7.54
C ILE A 184 0.35 12.79 -7.43
N GLY A 185 1.11 13.11 -8.48
CA GLY A 185 2.55 12.84 -8.56
C GLY A 185 3.25 13.66 -9.66
N ASN A 186 4.37 14.30 -9.29
CA ASN A 186 5.20 15.09 -10.20
C ASN A 186 6.05 14.22 -11.14
N ASP A 187 6.26 12.95 -10.81
CA ASP A 187 7.11 12.04 -11.60
C ASP A 187 6.36 11.42 -12.81
N LEU A 188 5.13 11.86 -13.07
CA LEU A 188 4.28 11.37 -14.16
C LEU A 188 4.17 12.31 -15.35
N VAL A 189 4.96 13.39 -15.44
CA VAL A 189 4.84 14.38 -16.53
C VAL A 189 4.85 13.73 -17.91
N THR A 190 5.82 12.83 -18.17
CA THR A 190 5.93 12.14 -19.46
C THR A 190 4.72 11.26 -19.75
N VAL A 191 4.27 10.47 -18.77
CA VAL A 191 3.11 9.58 -18.93
C VAL A 191 1.85 10.39 -19.18
N LYS A 192 1.60 11.43 -18.37
CA LYS A 192 0.46 12.33 -18.53
C LYS A 192 0.46 12.95 -19.93
N LYS A 193 1.60 13.49 -20.38
CA LYS A 193 1.76 14.05 -21.73
C LYS A 193 1.44 13.03 -22.82
N ASN A 194 1.99 11.82 -22.74
CA ASN A 194 1.79 10.78 -23.74
C ASN A 194 0.31 10.39 -23.84
N ILE A 195 -0.35 10.18 -22.70
CA ILE A 195 -1.78 9.84 -22.68
C ILE A 195 -2.60 11.01 -23.25
N THR A 196 -2.29 12.25 -22.89
CA THR A 196 -2.97 13.44 -23.45
C THR A 196 -2.85 13.52 -24.96
N ALA A 197 -1.67 13.24 -25.52
CA ALA A 197 -1.43 13.33 -26.96
C ALA A 197 -2.37 12.43 -27.78
N VAL A 198 -2.70 11.23 -27.26
CA VAL A 198 -3.61 10.27 -27.93
C VAL A 198 -4.98 10.89 -28.20
N PHE A 199 -5.50 11.68 -27.25
CA PHE A 199 -6.82 12.28 -27.35
C PHE A 199 -6.83 13.61 -28.12
N GLN A 200 -5.66 14.23 -28.30
CA GLN A 200 -5.51 15.51 -29.00
C GLN A 200 -5.19 15.36 -30.50
N ASN A 201 -4.74 14.20 -30.96
CA ASN A 201 -4.26 13.96 -32.34
C ASN A 201 -5.34 14.08 -33.45
N GLY A 202 -6.62 14.36 -33.12
CA GLY A 202 -7.72 14.44 -34.09
C GLY A 202 -8.53 15.75 -34.10
N ALA A 203 -8.28 16.69 -33.19
CA ALA A 203 -9.08 17.91 -33.05
C ALA A 203 -8.24 19.19 -33.24
N GLN A 204 -8.79 20.19 -33.94
CA GLN A 204 -8.21 21.54 -33.92
C GLN A 204 -8.54 22.20 -32.56
N ASN A 205 -7.56 22.23 -31.66
CA ASN A 205 -7.65 22.82 -30.30
C ASN A 205 -8.77 22.21 -29.43
N PRO A 206 -8.67 20.93 -29.03
CA PRO A 206 -9.62 20.34 -28.07
C PRO A 206 -9.57 21.08 -26.74
N SER A 207 -10.74 21.30 -26.13
CA SER A 207 -10.80 21.85 -24.78
C SER A 207 -10.37 20.81 -23.74
N ASP A 208 -10.00 21.25 -22.54
CA ASP A 208 -9.69 20.35 -21.42
C ASP A 208 -10.89 19.44 -21.09
N GLN A 209 -12.11 19.97 -21.20
CA GLN A 209 -13.35 19.23 -20.96
C GLN A 209 -13.59 18.12 -21.99
N ASP A 210 -13.24 18.35 -23.26
CA ASP A 210 -13.35 17.32 -24.31
C ASP A 210 -12.36 16.19 -24.05
N THR A 211 -11.13 16.54 -23.68
CA THR A 211 -10.07 15.57 -23.35
C THR A 211 -10.47 14.70 -22.15
N ASP A 212 -11.04 15.29 -21.11
CA ASP A 212 -11.53 14.56 -19.94
C ASP A 212 -12.67 13.59 -20.27
N SER A 213 -13.59 14.01 -21.14
CA SER A 213 -14.69 13.16 -21.59
C SER A 213 -14.18 11.97 -22.41
N GLN A 214 -13.19 12.19 -23.29
CA GLN A 214 -12.57 11.12 -24.08
C GLN A 214 -11.84 10.11 -23.19
N ARG A 215 -11.13 10.56 -22.14
CA ARG A 215 -10.50 9.64 -21.16
C ARG A 215 -11.52 8.79 -20.42
N GLN A 216 -12.67 9.36 -20.06
CA GLN A 216 -13.75 8.61 -19.42
C GLN A 216 -14.34 7.55 -20.36
N VAL A 217 -14.57 7.90 -21.63
CA VAL A 217 -15.02 6.96 -22.65
C VAL A 217 -13.99 5.85 -22.84
N PHE A 218 -12.72 6.19 -23.02
CA PHE A 218 -11.63 5.22 -23.16
C PHE A 218 -11.60 4.21 -22.00
N TRP A 219 -11.62 4.70 -20.75
CA TRP A 219 -11.61 3.82 -19.60
C TRP A 219 -12.90 2.98 -19.49
N GLY A 220 -14.05 3.56 -19.84
CA GLY A 220 -15.32 2.84 -19.90
C GLY A 220 -15.29 1.68 -20.90
N THR A 221 -14.62 1.87 -22.04
CA THR A 221 -14.49 0.88 -23.10
C THR A 221 -13.48 -0.22 -22.75
N TYR A 222 -12.27 0.16 -22.32
CA TYR A 222 -11.15 -0.80 -22.18
C TYR A 222 -10.80 -1.15 -20.73
N GLY A 223 -11.47 -0.58 -19.73
CA GLY A 223 -11.23 -0.93 -18.32
C GLY A 223 -11.39 -2.42 -18.04
N LYS A 224 -12.33 -3.09 -18.74
CA LYS A 224 -12.50 -4.55 -18.68
C LYS A 224 -11.29 -5.30 -19.24
N ASP A 225 -10.72 -4.82 -20.35
CA ASP A 225 -9.59 -5.45 -21.04
C ASP A 225 -8.31 -5.30 -20.22
N ILE A 226 -8.15 -4.16 -19.54
CA ILE A 226 -7.03 -3.90 -18.63
C ILE A 226 -7.11 -4.86 -17.42
N TRP A 227 -8.28 -5.02 -16.81
CA TRP A 227 -8.48 -5.99 -15.72
C TRP A 227 -8.24 -7.43 -16.19
N GLU A 228 -8.73 -7.78 -17.37
CA GLU A 228 -8.47 -9.09 -17.97
C GLU A 228 -6.97 -9.33 -18.20
N GLY A 229 -6.22 -8.32 -18.65
CA GLY A 229 -4.76 -8.38 -18.73
C GLY A 229 -4.08 -8.72 -17.40
N MET A 230 -4.59 -8.19 -16.29
CA MET A 230 -4.12 -8.54 -14.94
C MET A 230 -4.40 -10.02 -14.61
N LEU A 231 -5.55 -10.57 -15.00
CA LEU A 231 -5.87 -12.00 -14.81
C LEU A 231 -5.01 -12.90 -15.72
N CYS A 232 -4.79 -12.53 -16.98
CA CYS A 232 -3.88 -13.26 -17.89
C CYS A 232 -2.45 -13.30 -17.33
N ALA A 233 -2.00 -12.26 -16.62
CA ALA A 233 -0.69 -12.27 -15.96
C ALA A 233 -0.60 -13.33 -14.85
N LEU A 234 -1.69 -13.57 -14.11
CA LEU A 234 -1.74 -14.63 -13.10
C LEU A 234 -1.81 -16.03 -13.71
N GLU A 235 -2.41 -16.18 -14.89
CA GLU A 235 -2.29 -17.42 -15.68
C GLU A 235 -0.82 -17.73 -15.98
N LYS A 236 -0.04 -16.73 -16.41
CA LYS A 236 1.41 -16.87 -16.60
C LYS A 236 2.17 -17.14 -15.29
N ALA A 237 1.55 -16.90 -14.14
CA ALA A 237 2.07 -17.26 -12.83
C ALA A 237 1.61 -18.65 -12.32
N GLY A 238 0.88 -19.42 -13.12
CA GLY A 238 0.47 -20.80 -12.82
C GLY A 238 -1.02 -20.98 -12.54
N ALA A 239 -1.83 -19.91 -12.58
CA ALA A 239 -3.28 -20.03 -12.44
C ALA A 239 -3.93 -20.68 -13.66
N LYS A 240 -5.14 -21.24 -13.48
CA LYS A 240 -5.99 -21.66 -14.59
C LYS A 240 -6.91 -20.51 -15.02
N LYS A 241 -6.75 -20.03 -16.27
CA LYS A 241 -7.52 -18.88 -16.80
C LYS A 241 -9.02 -19.02 -16.62
N SER A 242 -9.59 -20.17 -17.00
CA SER A 242 -11.04 -20.39 -16.93
C SER A 242 -11.61 -20.17 -15.54
N LEU A 243 -10.91 -20.62 -14.49
CA LEU A 243 -11.32 -20.42 -13.10
C LEU A 243 -11.23 -18.95 -12.67
N LEU A 244 -10.19 -18.24 -13.12
CA LEU A 244 -10.00 -16.84 -12.78
C LEU A 244 -11.05 -15.94 -13.45
N THR A 245 -11.28 -16.11 -14.75
CA THR A 245 -12.20 -15.26 -15.51
C THR A 245 -13.66 -15.43 -15.06
N GLU A 246 -14.05 -16.65 -14.68
CA GLU A 246 -15.38 -16.91 -14.12
C GLU A 246 -15.55 -16.26 -12.74
N LYS A 247 -14.61 -16.50 -11.82
CA LYS A 247 -14.72 -16.08 -10.42
C LYS A 247 -14.45 -14.58 -10.22
N TYR A 248 -13.50 -14.01 -10.95
CA TYR A 248 -13.02 -12.64 -10.77
C TYR A 248 -13.37 -11.74 -11.98
N ASN A 249 -14.51 -12.01 -12.62
CA ASN A 249 -15.00 -11.22 -13.73
C ASN A 249 -15.13 -9.73 -13.39
N TYR A 250 -14.74 -8.85 -14.31
CA TYR A 250 -14.73 -7.39 -14.17
C TYR A 250 -16.04 -6.79 -13.60
N SER A 251 -17.20 -7.31 -14.02
CA SER A 251 -18.52 -6.78 -13.67
C SER A 251 -18.99 -7.14 -12.26
N ASN A 252 -18.41 -8.20 -11.68
CA ASN A 252 -18.92 -8.84 -10.46
C ASN A 252 -17.88 -8.94 -9.35
N VAL A 253 -16.59 -8.86 -9.67
CA VAL A 253 -15.53 -8.99 -8.67
C VAL A 253 -15.63 -7.88 -7.62
N THR A 254 -15.60 -8.31 -6.36
CA THR A 254 -15.72 -7.45 -5.18
C THR A 254 -14.39 -7.34 -4.45
N PHE A 255 -14.19 -6.19 -3.80
CA PHE A 255 -12.97 -5.87 -3.07
C PHE A 255 -12.71 -6.84 -1.90
N THR A 256 -13.78 -7.36 -1.30
CA THR A 256 -13.78 -8.42 -0.28
C THR A 256 -14.65 -9.58 -0.77
N ASP A 257 -14.33 -10.80 -0.37
CA ASP A 257 -15.08 -12.02 -0.76
C ASP A 257 -16.49 -12.11 -0.16
N ASP A 258 -16.91 -11.17 0.68
CA ASP A 258 -18.25 -11.14 1.25
C ASP A 258 -19.19 -10.11 0.59
N HIS A 259 -20.47 -10.16 0.95
CA HIS A 259 -21.49 -9.25 0.41
C HIS A 259 -21.30 -7.77 0.80
N ARG A 260 -20.29 -7.43 1.61
CA ARG A 260 -20.00 -6.06 2.04
C ARG A 260 -18.98 -5.35 1.14
N GLY A 261 -18.31 -6.08 0.26
CA GLY A 261 -17.29 -5.52 -0.63
C GLY A 261 -17.86 -4.71 -1.78
N SER A 262 -17.36 -3.49 -1.99
CA SER A 262 -17.63 -2.72 -3.21
C SER A 262 -17.14 -3.48 -4.44
N LYS A 263 -17.88 -3.37 -5.55
CA LYS A 263 -17.45 -3.88 -6.86
C LYS A 263 -16.21 -3.12 -7.35
N LEU A 264 -15.40 -3.74 -8.21
CA LEU A 264 -14.19 -3.12 -8.78
C LEU A 264 -14.42 -1.73 -9.39
N ILE A 265 -15.49 -1.58 -10.18
CA ILE A 265 -15.81 -0.33 -10.86
C ILE A 265 -16.12 0.79 -9.85
N GLU A 266 -16.88 0.47 -8.81
CA GLU A 266 -17.24 1.38 -7.73
C GLU A 266 -15.99 1.76 -6.92
N PHE A 267 -15.21 0.75 -6.52
CA PHE A 267 -13.96 0.94 -5.80
C PHE A 267 -12.98 1.85 -6.57
N ALA A 268 -12.78 1.58 -7.87
CA ALA A 268 -11.88 2.35 -8.72
C ALA A 268 -12.36 3.79 -8.96
N SER A 269 -13.65 4.06 -8.75
CA SER A 269 -14.23 5.41 -8.87
C SER A 269 -14.11 6.26 -7.60
N ARG A 270 -13.76 5.65 -6.46
CA ARG A 270 -13.47 6.38 -5.21
C ARG A 270 -12.28 7.32 -5.43
N PRO A 271 -12.23 8.54 -4.87
CA PRO A 271 -11.07 9.42 -4.99
C PRO A 271 -9.75 8.80 -4.49
N SER A 272 -8.62 9.08 -5.16
CA SER A 272 -7.30 8.51 -4.81
C SER A 272 -6.93 8.71 -3.36
N PHE A 273 -7.17 9.91 -2.82
CA PHE A 273 -6.89 10.22 -1.42
C PHE A 273 -7.58 9.22 -0.46
N LEU A 274 -8.88 8.97 -0.63
CA LEU A 274 -9.60 8.04 0.23
C LEU A 274 -9.16 6.59 0.04
N ARG A 275 -8.81 6.19 -1.19
CA ARG A 275 -8.28 4.83 -1.45
C ARG A 275 -6.95 4.64 -0.73
N TRP A 276 -6.00 5.56 -0.92
CA TRP A 276 -4.68 5.49 -0.29
C TRP A 276 -4.76 5.60 1.23
N MET A 277 -5.63 6.44 1.78
CA MET A 277 -5.89 6.49 3.22
C MET A 277 -6.46 5.16 3.74
N THR A 278 -7.34 4.52 2.97
CA THR A 278 -7.86 3.17 3.32
C THR A 278 -6.74 2.11 3.26
N GLU A 279 -5.88 2.14 2.23
CA GLU A 279 -4.71 1.26 2.08
C GLU A 279 -3.72 1.45 3.25
N TRP A 280 -3.51 2.70 3.65
CA TRP A 280 -2.70 3.09 4.79
C TRP A 280 -3.24 2.50 6.09
N GLY A 281 -4.54 2.66 6.36
CA GLY A 281 -5.16 2.11 7.56
C GLY A 281 -5.12 0.58 7.61
N ASP A 282 -5.39 -0.08 6.49
CA ASP A 282 -5.36 -1.53 6.35
C ASP A 282 -3.93 -2.08 6.59
N GLN A 283 -2.91 -1.40 6.07
CA GLN A 283 -1.51 -1.76 6.30
C GLN A 283 -1.09 -1.54 7.77
N LEU A 284 -1.42 -0.37 8.34
CA LEU A 284 -1.13 -0.07 9.74
C LEU A 284 -1.67 -1.16 10.66
N CYS A 285 -2.93 -1.54 10.48
CA CYS A 285 -3.59 -2.53 11.32
C CYS A 285 -2.93 -3.91 11.23
N ARG A 286 -2.49 -4.34 10.03
CA ARG A 286 -1.79 -5.64 9.86
C ARG A 286 -0.41 -5.62 10.52
N GLU A 287 0.36 -4.57 10.26
CA GLU A 287 1.71 -4.44 10.82
C GLU A 287 1.66 -4.31 12.34
N ARG A 288 0.69 -3.56 12.88
CA ARG A 288 0.48 -3.41 14.33
C ARG A 288 0.32 -4.76 15.01
N ILE A 289 -0.50 -5.65 14.47
CA ILE A 289 -0.71 -6.99 15.06
C ILE A 289 0.58 -7.77 15.14
N THR A 290 1.33 -7.79 14.04
CA THR A 290 2.62 -8.50 13.97
C THR A 290 3.61 -7.93 14.98
N LEU A 291 3.70 -6.60 15.05
CA LEU A 291 4.60 -5.92 15.99
C LEU A 291 4.17 -6.09 17.45
N LEU A 292 2.87 -6.09 17.75
CA LEU A 292 2.36 -6.37 19.10
C LEU A 292 2.64 -7.80 19.52
N HIS A 293 2.55 -8.77 18.60
CA HIS A 293 2.91 -10.15 18.89
C HIS A 293 4.40 -10.27 19.26
N ILE A 294 5.29 -9.65 18.47
CA ILE A 294 6.73 -9.61 18.76
C ILE A 294 7.00 -8.89 20.08
N LEU A 295 6.38 -7.73 20.30
CA LEU A 295 6.54 -6.93 21.50
C LEU A 295 6.11 -7.70 22.76
N ASN A 296 4.98 -8.41 22.69
CA ASN A 296 4.53 -9.29 23.77
C ASN A 296 5.51 -10.42 24.07
N GLY A 297 6.08 -11.05 23.03
CA GLY A 297 7.11 -12.08 23.19
C GLY A 297 8.36 -11.54 23.89
N GLU A 298 8.90 -10.42 23.43
CA GLU A 298 10.10 -9.80 24.03
C GLU A 298 9.85 -9.25 25.44
N CYS A 299 8.62 -8.83 25.75
CA CYS A 299 8.22 -8.33 27.06
C CYS A 299 7.64 -9.40 28.00
N GLN A 300 7.62 -10.68 27.61
CA GLN A 300 7.06 -11.77 28.43
C GLN A 300 7.82 -11.94 29.75
N GLN A 301 9.14 -11.80 29.72
CA GLN A 301 10.03 -11.99 30.88
C GLN A 301 10.22 -10.70 31.70
N CYS A 302 9.59 -9.59 31.30
CA CYS A 302 9.62 -8.35 32.07
C CYS A 302 8.36 -8.24 32.93
N THR A 303 8.55 -8.17 34.25
CA THR A 303 7.46 -8.08 35.22
C THR A 303 7.49 -6.74 35.92
N LEU A 304 6.31 -6.19 36.23
CA LEU A 304 6.19 -4.94 36.97
C LEU A 304 6.13 -5.20 38.48
N SER A 305 6.76 -4.32 39.24
CA SER A 305 6.62 -4.17 40.68
C SER A 305 5.28 -3.50 41.00
N THR A 306 4.89 -3.59 42.27
CA THR A 306 3.68 -2.93 42.78
C THR A 306 3.73 -1.40 42.67
N ASP A 307 4.92 -0.82 42.49
CA ASP A 307 5.16 0.62 42.27
C ASP A 307 5.32 0.98 40.78
N GLY A 308 5.11 0.03 39.86
CA GLY A 308 5.31 0.21 38.42
C GLY A 308 6.76 0.13 37.94
N SER A 309 7.73 -0.14 38.82
CA SER A 309 9.14 -0.36 38.43
C SER A 309 9.36 -1.78 37.88
N CYS A 310 10.41 -2.02 37.08
CA CYS A 310 10.69 -3.37 36.57
C CYS A 310 11.27 -4.28 37.65
N LYS A 311 10.64 -5.43 37.88
CA LYS A 311 11.22 -6.55 38.64
C LYS A 311 12.21 -7.32 37.77
N LYS A 312 13.37 -7.64 38.37
CA LYS A 312 14.52 -8.24 37.67
C LYS A 312 14.23 -9.65 37.12
N ASN A 313 14.38 -9.79 35.81
CA ASN A 313 15.65 -10.22 35.22
C ASN A 313 16.18 -9.09 34.33
N ASP A 314 17.39 -8.55 34.59
CA ASP A 314 17.94 -7.38 33.88
C ASP A 314 17.93 -7.57 32.35
N GLN A 315 18.10 -8.80 31.88
CA GLN A 315 18.12 -9.13 30.45
C GLN A 315 16.73 -9.08 29.77
N GLY A 316 15.69 -9.66 30.39
CA GLY A 316 14.34 -9.68 29.82
C GLY A 316 13.70 -8.29 29.74
N CYS A 317 13.89 -7.47 30.77
CA CYS A 317 13.45 -6.07 30.70
C CYS A 317 14.30 -5.23 29.75
N THR A 318 15.59 -5.52 29.57
CA THR A 318 16.41 -4.85 28.55
C THR A 318 15.91 -5.17 27.13
N GLN A 319 15.54 -6.42 26.85
CA GLN A 319 14.92 -6.82 25.58
C GLN A 319 13.59 -6.12 25.36
N CYS A 320 12.72 -6.10 26.37
CA CYS A 320 11.46 -5.39 26.33
C CYS A 320 11.65 -3.88 26.04
N THR A 321 12.56 -3.19 26.75
CA THR A 321 12.85 -1.77 26.50
C THR A 321 13.34 -1.52 25.06
N ALA A 322 14.18 -2.41 24.53
CA ALA A 322 14.64 -2.31 23.14
C ALA A 322 13.47 -2.50 22.16
N ALA A 323 12.61 -3.50 22.37
CA ALA A 323 11.42 -3.74 21.56
C ALA A 323 10.41 -2.57 21.64
N CYS A 324 10.17 -2.01 22.82
CA CYS A 324 9.34 -0.82 23.03
C CYS A 324 9.89 0.41 22.29
N THR A 325 11.21 0.63 22.32
CA THR A 325 11.86 1.73 21.58
C THR A 325 11.64 1.60 20.08
N ILE A 326 11.70 0.38 19.56
CA ILE A 326 11.46 0.07 18.15
C ILE A 326 10.00 0.33 17.79
N TYR A 327 9.06 -0.21 18.57
CA TYR A 327 7.64 0.01 18.37
C TYR A 327 7.28 1.49 18.42
N HIS A 328 7.85 2.24 19.37
CA HIS A 328 7.68 3.69 19.48
C HIS A 328 8.13 4.41 18.20
N GLY A 329 9.35 4.12 17.72
CA GLY A 329 9.86 4.72 16.50
C GLY A 329 9.05 4.38 15.25
N TRP A 330 8.45 3.19 15.19
CA TRP A 330 7.50 2.81 14.15
C TRP A 330 6.20 3.61 14.29
N ILE A 331 5.51 3.53 15.43
CA ILE A 331 4.18 4.15 15.62
C ILE A 331 4.21 5.67 15.50
N THR A 332 5.27 6.35 15.94
CA THR A 332 5.42 7.82 15.77
C THR A 332 5.35 8.25 14.31
N LYS A 333 5.95 7.48 13.39
CA LYS A 333 5.86 7.78 11.95
C LYS A 333 4.42 7.68 11.45
N TRP A 334 3.69 6.67 11.90
CA TRP A 334 2.28 6.48 11.54
C TRP A 334 1.39 7.56 12.17
N GLN A 335 1.66 7.98 13.41
CA GLN A 335 0.96 9.11 14.04
C GLN A 335 1.09 10.40 13.20
N GLU A 336 2.30 10.75 12.76
CA GLU A 336 2.53 11.93 11.92
C GLU A 336 1.81 11.84 10.57
N GLN A 337 1.79 10.65 9.95
CA GLN A 337 1.07 10.40 8.69
C GLN A 337 -0.44 10.49 8.87
N TYR A 338 -0.97 9.99 9.98
CA TYR A 338 -2.39 10.09 10.31
C TYR A 338 -2.82 11.55 10.46
N ASN A 339 -2.10 12.34 11.26
CA ASN A 339 -2.49 13.74 11.50
C ASN A 339 -2.57 14.53 10.18
N LYS A 340 -1.55 14.37 9.32
CA LYS A 340 -1.54 15.01 7.99
C LYS A 340 -2.72 14.57 7.12
N GLN A 341 -3.06 13.29 7.10
CA GLN A 341 -4.19 12.77 6.32
C GLN A 341 -5.53 13.20 6.94
N ASN A 342 -5.63 13.29 8.27
CA ASN A 342 -6.83 13.71 8.97
C ASN A 342 -7.15 15.18 8.71
N ASP A 343 -6.14 16.06 8.72
CA ASP A 343 -6.31 17.46 8.35
C ASP A 343 -6.82 17.59 6.92
N LYS A 344 -6.22 16.85 5.98
CA LYS A 344 -6.70 16.82 4.61
C LYS A 344 -8.13 16.28 4.50
N PHE A 345 -8.44 15.21 5.23
CA PHE A 345 -9.76 14.60 5.24
C PHE A 345 -10.82 15.62 5.65
N LYS A 346 -10.56 16.38 6.73
CA LYS A 346 -11.46 17.43 7.20
C LYS A 346 -11.65 18.54 6.19
N THR A 347 -10.60 18.95 5.48
CA THR A 347 -10.67 19.97 4.44
C THR A 347 -11.46 19.48 3.22
N ASP A 348 -11.21 18.26 2.76
CA ASP A 348 -11.72 17.79 1.47
C ASP A 348 -13.11 17.16 1.56
N LYS A 349 -13.54 16.65 2.72
CA LYS A 349 -14.78 15.86 2.85
C LYS A 349 -16.06 16.62 2.48
N GLU A 350 -16.04 17.95 2.51
CA GLU A 350 -17.18 18.80 2.13
C GLU A 350 -17.23 19.10 0.62
N ASN A 351 -16.18 18.74 -0.13
CA ASN A 351 -16.12 18.95 -1.57
C ASN A 351 -17.04 17.98 -2.33
N ILE A 352 -17.71 18.48 -3.37
CA ILE A 352 -18.68 17.73 -4.19
C ILE A 352 -18.12 16.39 -4.71
N GLU A 353 -16.83 16.33 -5.06
CA GLU A 353 -16.18 15.11 -5.55
C GLU A 353 -16.19 13.96 -4.52
N TYR A 354 -16.20 14.29 -3.22
CA TYR A 354 -16.17 13.33 -2.11
C TYR A 354 -17.57 12.98 -1.59
N MET A 355 -18.58 13.84 -1.82
CA MET A 355 -19.96 13.68 -1.33
C MET A 355 -20.72 12.48 -1.92
N LYS A 356 -20.12 11.65 -2.76
CA LYS A 356 -20.75 10.41 -3.24
C LYS A 356 -20.53 9.23 -2.29
N ASP A 357 -19.54 9.28 -1.42
CA ASP A 357 -19.25 8.22 -0.43
C ASP A 357 -20.09 8.45 0.83
N GLU A 358 -21.04 7.55 1.12
CA GLU A 358 -21.95 7.67 2.27
C GLU A 358 -21.21 7.58 3.61
N ASP A 359 -20.24 6.67 3.72
CA ASP A 359 -19.43 6.52 4.93
C ASP A 359 -18.68 7.82 5.25
N LEU A 360 -18.27 8.57 4.22
CA LEU A 360 -17.58 9.85 4.37
C LEU A 360 -18.51 10.94 4.89
N LYS A 361 -19.78 11.01 4.42
CA LYS A 361 -20.76 11.99 4.92
C LYS A 361 -20.98 11.87 6.42
N GLU A 362 -21.04 10.64 6.89
CA GLU A 362 -21.32 10.32 8.28
C GLU A 362 -20.08 10.39 9.20
N SER A 363 -18.88 10.57 8.63
CA SER A 363 -17.62 10.55 9.39
C SER A 363 -17.07 11.96 9.56
N LYS A 364 -16.95 12.44 10.80
CA LYS A 364 -16.36 13.75 11.14
C LYS A 364 -14.84 13.74 11.02
N GLU A 365 -14.22 12.65 11.44
CA GLU A 365 -12.77 12.46 11.52
C GLU A 365 -12.34 11.30 10.61
N ALA A 366 -11.08 11.29 10.19
CA ALA A 366 -10.56 10.24 9.30
C ALA A 366 -10.64 8.85 9.93
N TYR A 367 -10.43 8.71 11.25
CA TYR A 367 -10.55 7.41 11.92
C TYR A 367 -11.98 6.84 11.85
N GLU A 368 -13.03 7.67 11.90
CA GLU A 368 -14.41 7.19 11.79
C GLU A 368 -14.66 6.59 10.41
N TYR A 369 -14.16 7.26 9.37
CA TYR A 369 -14.21 6.76 8.00
C TYR A 369 -13.41 5.47 7.84
N LEU A 370 -12.19 5.44 8.35
CA LEU A 370 -11.33 4.26 8.32
C LEU A 370 -11.95 3.10 9.10
N GLY A 371 -12.54 3.34 10.26
CA GLY A 371 -13.26 2.33 11.04
C GLY A 371 -14.31 1.63 10.20
N LYS A 372 -15.17 2.39 9.51
CA LYS A 372 -16.21 1.83 8.61
C LYS A 372 -15.61 1.05 7.45
N LYS A 373 -14.63 1.62 6.75
CA LYS A 373 -14.02 0.95 5.58
C LYS A 373 -13.26 -0.31 5.97
N LEU A 374 -12.48 -0.25 7.06
CA LEU A 374 -11.68 -1.39 7.51
C LEU A 374 -12.55 -2.49 8.11
N LYS A 375 -13.60 -2.20 8.87
CA LYS A 375 -14.52 -3.24 9.39
C LYS A 375 -15.09 -4.14 8.28
N ASN A 376 -15.33 -3.57 7.10
CA ASN A 376 -15.79 -4.31 5.93
C ASN A 376 -14.67 -5.17 5.30
N ILE A 377 -13.41 -4.77 5.44
CA ILE A 377 -12.23 -5.47 4.92
C ILE A 377 -11.74 -6.58 5.86
N THR A 378 -11.67 -6.29 7.15
CA THR A 378 -10.90 -7.06 8.14
C THR A 378 -11.73 -8.11 8.87
N CYS A 379 -13.06 -7.96 8.88
CA CYS A 379 -13.96 -8.80 9.68
C CYS A 379 -14.68 -9.89 8.86
N THR A 380 -14.04 -10.36 7.81
CA THR A 380 -14.51 -11.48 6.99
C THR A 380 -13.97 -12.79 7.57
N SER A 381 -14.87 -13.62 8.10
CA SER A 381 -14.68 -15.03 8.49
C SER A 381 -13.42 -15.38 9.32
N GLY A 382 -13.53 -15.31 10.65
CA GLY A 382 -12.55 -15.91 11.59
C GLY A 382 -11.43 -14.97 12.07
N SER A 383 -11.47 -13.70 11.69
CA SER A 383 -10.51 -12.67 12.11
C SER A 383 -10.54 -12.35 13.61
N ASN A 384 -9.37 -12.12 14.20
CA ASN A 384 -9.20 -11.64 15.58
C ASN A 384 -9.94 -10.28 15.77
N ILE A 385 -10.81 -10.18 16.78
CA ILE A 385 -11.59 -8.97 17.13
C ILE A 385 -10.70 -7.73 17.26
N VAL A 386 -9.44 -7.90 17.69
CA VAL A 386 -8.45 -6.82 17.82
C VAL A 386 -8.08 -6.20 16.46
N TYR A 387 -8.09 -6.97 15.37
CA TYR A 387 -7.85 -6.47 14.01
C TYR A 387 -9.04 -5.65 13.50
N CYS A 388 -10.24 -6.10 13.83
CA CYS A 388 -11.51 -5.51 13.40
C CYS A 388 -11.74 -4.09 13.90
N ASN A 389 -11.38 -3.84 15.16
CA ASN A 389 -11.64 -2.55 15.81
C ASN A 389 -10.45 -1.59 15.73
N CYS A 390 -9.40 -1.94 14.97
CA CYS A 390 -8.13 -1.22 14.95
C CYS A 390 -8.29 0.30 14.73
N MET A 391 -9.28 0.75 13.95
CA MET A 391 -9.54 2.19 13.74
C MET A 391 -10.81 2.72 14.40
N GLU A 392 -11.59 1.88 15.09
CA GLU A 392 -12.90 2.27 15.62
C GLU A 392 -12.82 2.94 17.00
N GLU A 393 -11.89 2.51 17.84
CA GLU A 393 -11.81 2.96 19.23
C GLU A 393 -10.96 4.22 19.36
N THR A 394 -11.36 5.15 20.23
CA THR A 394 -10.54 6.31 20.63
C THR A 394 -10.27 6.19 22.13
N LEU A 395 -9.00 6.11 22.54
CA LEU A 395 -8.61 6.14 23.95
C LEU A 395 -8.01 7.50 24.24
N SER A 396 -8.88 8.46 24.55
CA SER A 396 -8.46 9.82 24.87
C SER A 396 -7.93 9.89 26.31
N THR A 397 -6.68 9.48 26.55
CA THR A 397 -5.94 9.82 27.79
C THR A 397 -4.98 10.98 27.63
N ASN A 398 -4.74 11.49 26.42
CA ASN A 398 -3.83 12.61 26.20
C ASN A 398 -4.59 13.88 25.80
N ALA A 399 -4.33 14.96 26.54
CA ALA A 399 -4.90 16.31 26.38
C ALA A 399 -4.39 17.05 25.11
N SER A 400 -4.18 16.34 24.01
CA SER A 400 -3.97 16.93 22.68
C SER A 400 -5.34 17.06 22.01
N SER A 401 -5.62 18.22 21.42
CA SER A 401 -6.90 18.57 20.79
C SER A 401 -7.24 17.75 19.53
N GLU A 402 -6.41 16.79 19.13
CA GLU A 402 -6.58 15.98 17.92
C GLU A 402 -7.00 14.54 18.28
N LYS A 403 -8.17 14.11 17.79
CA LYS A 403 -8.69 12.76 18.01
C LYS A 403 -7.99 11.76 17.08
N MET A 404 -7.25 10.83 17.67
CA MET A 404 -6.59 9.72 16.99
C MET A 404 -7.22 8.38 17.43
N PRO A 405 -7.19 7.35 16.57
CA PRO A 405 -7.60 6.01 16.97
C PRO A 405 -6.64 5.42 18.00
N ALA A 406 -7.16 4.61 18.91
CA ALA A 406 -6.44 3.93 19.98
C ALA A 406 -5.29 3.05 19.47
N SER A 407 -5.39 2.54 18.24
CA SER A 407 -4.31 1.77 17.61
C SER A 407 -3.03 2.57 17.42
N LEU A 408 -3.13 3.90 17.35
CA LEU A 408 -2.00 4.80 17.24
C LEU A 408 -1.44 5.25 18.59
N ASP A 409 -1.99 4.79 19.71
CA ASP A 409 -1.48 5.18 21.02
C ASP A 409 -0.13 4.54 21.33
N TYR A 410 0.68 5.32 22.06
CA TYR A 410 1.89 4.84 22.69
C TYR A 410 1.95 5.27 24.16
N PRO A 411 2.30 4.34 25.07
CA PRO A 411 2.47 2.91 24.82
C PRO A 411 1.18 2.17 24.46
N PRO A 412 1.26 1.06 23.72
CA PRO A 412 0.09 0.22 23.44
C PRO A 412 -0.45 -0.38 24.75
N THR A 413 -1.77 -0.33 24.92
CA THR A 413 -2.45 -0.83 26.13
C THR A 413 -2.29 -2.34 26.30
N GLU A 414 -2.13 -3.08 25.19
CA GLU A 414 -1.91 -4.53 25.16
C GLU A 414 -0.61 -4.99 25.83
N ILE A 415 0.30 -4.05 26.14
CA ILE A 415 1.59 -4.32 26.81
C ILE A 415 1.54 -4.01 28.31
N GLU A 416 0.38 -3.63 28.85
CA GLU A 416 0.11 -3.49 30.29
C GLU A 416 1.15 -2.64 31.03
N GLY A 417 1.58 -1.53 30.43
CA GLY A 417 2.53 -0.58 31.04
C GLY A 417 3.99 -1.04 31.07
N LYS A 418 4.35 -2.20 30.51
CA LYS A 418 5.75 -2.69 30.50
C LYS A 418 6.70 -1.77 29.73
N CYS A 419 6.20 -1.01 28.76
CA CYS A 419 6.99 -0.02 28.02
C CYS A 419 7.23 1.30 28.78
N ASP A 420 6.44 1.60 29.82
CA ASP A 420 6.64 2.77 30.68
C ASP A 420 7.68 2.54 31.77
N CYS A 421 8.13 1.29 31.90
CA CYS A 421 9.09 0.94 32.90
C CYS A 421 10.44 1.64 32.66
N LYS A 422 10.94 2.30 33.71
CA LYS A 422 12.32 2.78 33.76
C LYS A 422 13.22 1.65 34.29
N PRO A 423 14.29 1.26 33.56
CA PRO A 423 15.24 0.30 34.10
C PRO A 423 15.83 0.83 35.40
N PRO A 424 16.13 -0.03 36.40
CA PRO A 424 16.75 0.41 37.63
C PRO A 424 18.06 1.16 37.30
N PRO A 425 18.38 2.25 38.01
CA PRO A 425 19.62 2.98 37.78
C PRO A 425 20.78 1.98 37.85
N LYS A 426 21.66 1.99 36.83
CA LYS A 426 22.88 1.17 36.86
C LYS A 426 23.56 1.45 38.19
N LYS A 427 23.76 0.42 39.02
CA LYS A 427 24.53 0.55 40.26
C LYS A 427 25.85 1.25 39.90
N PRO A 428 26.30 2.26 40.66
CA PRO A 428 27.65 2.78 40.50
C PRO A 428 28.59 1.58 40.55
N GLU A 429 29.36 1.40 39.48
CA GLU A 429 30.45 0.43 39.47
C GLU A 429 31.39 0.88 40.58
N ASP A 430 31.55 0.05 41.63
CA ASP A 430 32.38 0.37 42.79
C ASP A 430 33.72 0.90 42.30
N ALA A 431 34.10 2.08 42.79
CA ALA A 431 35.32 2.75 42.37
C ALA A 431 36.50 1.75 42.49
N PRO A 432 37.30 1.56 41.41
CA PRO A 432 38.44 0.67 41.50
C PRO A 432 39.36 1.13 42.63
N PRO A 433 39.96 0.19 43.40
CA PRO A 433 40.82 0.54 44.51
C PRO A 433 41.95 1.44 44.03
N VAL A 434 42.20 2.50 44.78
CA VAL A 434 43.22 3.52 44.51
C VAL A 434 44.57 2.83 44.22
N PRO A 435 45.16 2.97 43.02
CA PRO A 435 46.47 2.42 42.75
C PRO A 435 47.55 3.23 43.46
N SER A 436 48.42 2.54 44.19
CA SER A 436 49.69 3.06 44.68
C SER A 436 50.50 3.65 43.51
N ARG A 437 51.05 4.85 43.71
CA ARG A 437 51.79 5.68 42.74
C ARG A 437 52.90 4.91 41.99
N PRO A 438 52.91 4.88 40.64
CA PRO A 438 54.07 4.44 39.86
C PRO A 438 54.92 5.62 39.33
N GLN A 439 56.24 5.44 39.28
CA GLN A 439 57.22 6.31 38.60
C GLN A 439 57.03 6.32 37.06
N PRO A 440 57.48 7.37 36.36
CA PRO A 440 57.21 7.55 34.93
C PRO A 440 58.18 6.74 34.05
N SER A 441 57.64 6.07 33.03
CA SER A 441 58.39 5.54 31.87
C SER A 441 57.55 5.65 30.58
N PRO A 442 58.18 5.62 29.39
CA PRO A 442 57.75 6.42 28.24
C PRO A 442 56.65 5.81 27.36
N ARG A 443 55.98 6.74 26.68
CA ARG A 443 54.79 6.67 25.81
C ARG A 443 54.83 5.54 24.74
N SER A 444 53.87 4.62 24.80
CA SER A 444 53.51 3.73 23.68
C SER A 444 52.09 4.02 23.18
N LYS A 445 51.90 4.03 21.85
CA LYS A 445 50.64 4.38 21.15
C LYS A 445 49.46 3.48 21.58
N PRO A 446 48.21 4.00 21.66
CA PRO A 446 47.06 3.23 22.12
C PRO A 446 46.55 2.24 21.06
N LYS A 447 46.27 1.00 21.49
CA LYS A 447 45.51 0.01 20.70
C LYS A 447 44.00 0.37 20.68
N PRO A 448 43.25 -0.01 19.62
CA PRO A 448 41.81 0.24 19.55
C PRO A 448 41.06 -0.56 20.62
N LYS A 449 40.08 0.06 21.29
CA LYS A 449 39.19 -0.60 22.25
C LYS A 449 38.26 -1.61 21.53
N PRO A 450 37.92 -2.76 22.13
CA PRO A 450 36.90 -3.67 21.59
C PRO A 450 35.54 -2.95 21.58
N LYS A 451 34.82 -3.01 20.45
CA LYS A 451 33.42 -2.56 20.40
C LYS A 451 32.55 -3.45 21.31
N PRO A 452 31.60 -2.88 22.06
CA PRO A 452 30.66 -3.67 22.84
C PRO A 452 29.81 -4.56 21.91
N PRO A 453 29.43 -5.77 22.36
CA PRO A 453 28.60 -6.66 21.56
C PRO A 453 27.27 -5.97 21.24
N GLN A 454 26.90 -5.95 19.96
CA GLN A 454 25.60 -5.41 19.55
C GLN A 454 24.47 -6.29 20.10
N PRO A 455 23.35 -5.69 20.54
CA PRO A 455 22.19 -6.45 20.96
C PRO A 455 21.74 -7.38 19.83
N TYR A 456 21.58 -8.67 20.14
CA TYR A 456 21.01 -9.62 19.21
C TYR A 456 19.55 -9.23 18.95
N LEU A 457 19.25 -8.80 17.73
CA LEU A 457 17.90 -8.53 17.26
C LEU A 457 17.35 -9.82 16.63
N PRO A 458 16.11 -10.23 16.97
CA PRO A 458 15.44 -11.31 16.27
C PRO A 458 15.34 -11.01 14.77
N PRO A 459 15.61 -11.97 13.87
CA PRO A 459 15.53 -11.77 12.43
C PRO A 459 14.19 -11.21 11.95
N ALA A 460 13.07 -11.60 12.59
CA ALA A 460 11.73 -11.09 12.28
C ALA A 460 11.61 -9.57 12.53
N LEU A 461 12.13 -9.09 13.66
CA LEU A 461 12.14 -7.67 14.02
C LEU A 461 13.12 -6.87 13.14
N LYS A 462 14.23 -7.50 12.75
CA LYS A 462 15.17 -6.93 11.79
C LYS A 462 14.52 -6.80 10.42
N ASN A 463 13.86 -7.83 9.89
CA ASN A 463 13.19 -7.82 8.60
C ASN A 463 12.02 -6.83 8.55
N ALA A 464 11.22 -6.73 9.62
CA ALA A 464 10.18 -5.71 9.77
C ALA A 464 10.75 -4.26 9.74
N MET A 465 11.97 -4.06 10.26
CA MET A 465 12.65 -2.76 10.28
C MET A 465 13.56 -2.46 9.09
N LEU A 466 14.05 -3.46 8.35
CA LEU A 466 14.84 -3.24 7.13
C LEU A 466 14.00 -2.51 6.06
N SER A 467 12.66 -2.66 6.11
CA SER A 467 11.70 -1.83 5.36
C SER A 467 11.72 -0.33 5.74
N SER A 468 12.12 0.04 6.97
CA SER A 468 11.95 1.41 7.51
C SER A 468 13.22 2.13 8.01
N THR A 469 14.37 1.46 8.17
CA THR A 469 15.45 2.00 9.04
C THR A 469 16.89 1.96 8.49
N ILE A 470 17.18 1.47 7.27
CA ILE A 470 18.54 1.62 6.67
C ILE A 470 18.61 2.78 5.66
N MET A 471 18.31 4.00 6.07
CA MET A 471 18.51 5.17 5.20
C MET A 471 19.54 6.19 5.69
N TRP A 472 20.08 6.08 6.90
CA TRP A 472 20.97 7.13 7.43
C TRP A 472 22.38 6.69 7.82
N SER A 473 22.66 5.38 7.90
CA SER A 473 23.98 4.89 8.35
C SER A 473 24.95 4.59 7.20
N ILE A 474 24.46 4.35 5.98
CA ILE A 474 25.32 3.97 4.82
C ILE A 474 25.77 5.21 4.02
N GLY A 475 24.97 6.28 3.97
CA GLY A 475 25.33 7.53 3.26
C GLY A 475 26.50 8.30 3.88
N ILE A 476 26.61 8.30 5.22
CA ILE A 476 27.72 8.98 5.93
C ILE A 476 29.02 8.16 5.81
N GLY A 477 28.92 6.83 5.69
CA GLY A 477 30.08 5.96 5.44
C GLY A 477 30.71 6.19 4.08
N PHE A 478 29.90 6.29 3.02
CA PHE A 478 30.44 6.51 1.67
C PHE A 478 31.03 7.92 1.48
N ALA A 479 30.41 8.98 2.02
CA ALA A 479 30.94 10.34 1.90
C ALA A 479 32.27 10.53 2.66
N THR A 480 32.47 9.82 3.77
CA THR A 480 33.75 9.82 4.50
C THR A 480 34.81 8.96 3.83
N PHE A 481 34.43 7.87 3.16
CA PHE A 481 35.36 7.04 2.37
C PHE A 481 35.84 7.73 1.09
N THR A 482 34.99 8.44 0.34
CA THR A 482 35.45 9.21 -0.84
C THR A 482 36.29 10.42 -0.45
N TYR A 483 35.97 11.11 0.65
CA TYR A 483 36.77 12.25 1.13
C TYR A 483 38.19 11.84 1.56
N PHE A 484 38.37 10.61 2.08
CA PHE A 484 39.68 10.11 2.50
C PHE A 484 40.55 9.53 1.36
N TYR A 485 39.96 9.19 0.22
CA TYR A 485 40.67 8.67 -0.96
C TYR A 485 40.95 9.75 -2.03
N LEU A 486 40.26 10.89 -1.96
CA LEU A 486 40.45 12.05 -2.83
C LEU A 486 41.38 13.13 -2.22
N LYS A 487 42.02 12.83 -1.08
CA LYS A 487 43.08 13.63 -0.46
C LYS A 487 44.29 12.73 -0.23
#